data_AF-A0A0A5FW03-F1
#
_entry.id   AF-A0A0A5FW03-F1
#
_cell.length_a   1.000
_cell.length_b   1.000
_cell.length_c   1.000
_cell.angle_alpha   90.00
_cell.angle_beta   90.00
_cell.angle_gamma   90.00
#
_symmetry.space_group_name_H-M   'P 1'
#
loop_
_entity.id
_entity.type
_entity.pdbx_description
1 polymer ?
#
loop_
_entity_poly.entity_id
_entity_poly.type
_entity_poly.pdbx_seq_one_letter_code
_entity_poly.pdbx_strand_id
1 'polypeptide(L)'
;MKKALVIAIFVIGLGIFSYPIISNLLATKVHYSVINDYNETVEKMNEEAIKEEKEKANKHNEELKDSEMVFVDPYAGTNDASNEHSGNKSYYDAMNIQDSTIGSIEIPKIDVELPVYHGTNEKVLSQGAGHLENSSLPTGEKGTHSVITAHRGLPSAKMFRDL
;
A
#
# COMPACT_ATOMS: atom_id res chain seq x y z
N MET A 1 -30.26 30.42 -26.11
CA MET A 1 -28.86 30.65 -25.69
C MET A 1 -28.68 30.61 -24.17
N LYS A 2 -29.37 31.44 -23.36
CA LYS A 2 -29.23 31.45 -21.89
C LYS A 2 -29.50 30.09 -21.20
N LYS A 3 -30.54 29.35 -21.61
CA LYS A 3 -30.84 28.01 -21.05
C LYS A 3 -29.73 26.98 -21.33
N ALA A 4 -29.16 27.00 -22.52
CA ALA A 4 -28.05 26.11 -22.88
C ALA A 4 -26.79 26.40 -22.06
N LEU A 5 -26.48 27.68 -21.81
CA LEU A 5 -25.38 28.08 -20.93
C LEU A 5 -25.56 27.56 -19.50
N VAL A 6 -26.77 27.70 -18.94
CA VAL A 6 -27.09 27.23 -17.58
C VAL A 6 -26.97 25.70 -17.49
N ILE A 7 -27.47 24.98 -18.50
CA ILE A 7 -27.34 23.51 -18.56
C ILE A 7 -25.86 23.10 -18.66
N ALA A 8 -25.06 23.79 -19.49
CA ALA A 8 -23.64 23.48 -19.62
C ALA A 8 -22.87 23.68 -18.30
N ILE A 9 -23.11 24.79 -17.59
CA ILE A 9 -22.50 25.04 -16.28
C ILE A 9 -22.91 23.98 -15.27
N PHE A 10 -24.19 23.60 -15.26
CA PHE A 10 -24.69 22.54 -14.37
C PHE A 10 -24.01 21.20 -14.64
N VAL A 11 -23.87 20.79 -15.91
CA VAL A 11 -23.22 19.52 -16.28
C VAL A 11 -21.74 19.52 -15.90
N ILE A 12 -21.03 20.63 -16.11
CA ILE A 12 -19.63 20.77 -15.67
C ILE A 12 -19.52 20.64 -14.16
N GLY A 13 -20.38 21.35 -13.42
CA GLY A 13 -20.43 21.27 -11.96
C GLY A 13 -20.69 19.83 -11.49
N LEU A 14 -21.69 19.16 -12.06
CA LEU A 14 -22.00 17.77 -11.76
C LEU A 14 -20.81 16.84 -12.03
N GLY A 15 -20.09 17.05 -13.13
CA GLY A 15 -18.88 16.29 -13.45
C GLY A 15 -17.78 16.46 -12.40
N ILE A 16 -17.52 17.68 -11.96
CA ILE A 16 -16.54 17.98 -10.91
C ILE A 16 -16.92 17.31 -9.59
N PHE A 17 -18.19 17.42 -9.16
CA PHE A 17 -18.65 16.80 -7.91
C PHE A 17 -18.71 15.27 -7.97
N SER A 18 -18.88 14.70 -9.17
CA SER A 18 -18.90 13.24 -9.34
C SER A 18 -17.51 12.62 -9.40
N TYR A 19 -16.46 13.43 -9.63
CA TYR A 19 -15.09 12.93 -9.80
C TYR A 19 -14.59 12.07 -8.63
N PRO A 20 -14.69 12.49 -7.34
CA PRO A 20 -14.17 11.68 -6.24
C PRO A 20 -14.89 10.32 -6.12
N ILE A 21 -16.19 10.28 -6.42
CA ILE A 21 -16.99 9.04 -6.35
C ILE A 21 -16.54 8.08 -7.46
N ILE A 22 -16.50 8.56 -8.70
CA ILE A 22 -16.12 7.74 -9.86
C ILE A 22 -14.67 7.29 -9.73
N SER A 23 -13.77 8.19 -9.35
CA SER A 23 -12.37 7.86 -9.17
C SER A 23 -12.18 6.81 -8.08
N ASN A 24 -12.86 6.95 -6.93
CA ASN A 24 -12.76 5.97 -5.87
C ASN A 24 -13.26 4.60 -6.33
N LEU A 25 -14.36 4.52 -7.08
CA LEU A 25 -14.86 3.25 -7.62
C LEU A 25 -13.82 2.58 -8.54
N LEU A 26 -13.14 3.36 -9.38
CA LEU A 26 -12.09 2.85 -10.25
C LEU A 26 -10.87 2.39 -9.44
N ALA A 27 -10.42 3.18 -8.46
CA ALA A 27 -9.31 2.84 -7.59
C ALA A 27 -9.57 1.55 -6.82
N THR A 28 -10.74 1.42 -6.19
CA THR A 28 -11.18 0.21 -5.49
C THR A 28 -11.13 -1.02 -6.40
N LYS A 29 -11.58 -0.89 -7.66
CA LYS A 29 -11.51 -2.01 -8.63
C LYS A 29 -10.06 -2.41 -8.94
N VAL A 30 -9.16 -1.44 -9.08
CA VAL A 30 -7.73 -1.71 -9.29
C VAL A 30 -7.12 -2.40 -8.07
N HIS A 31 -7.43 -1.93 -6.85
CA HIS A 31 -6.96 -2.56 -5.61
C HIS A 31 -7.38 -4.03 -5.53
N TYR A 32 -8.65 -4.34 -5.79
CA TYR A 32 -9.14 -5.72 -5.81
C TYR A 32 -8.45 -6.59 -6.87
N SER A 33 -8.15 -6.02 -8.04
CA SER A 33 -7.41 -6.76 -9.08
C SER A 33 -6.02 -7.17 -8.58
N VAL A 34 -5.28 -6.23 -7.97
CA VAL A 34 -3.93 -6.51 -7.43
C VAL A 34 -3.98 -7.58 -6.33
N ILE A 35 -4.96 -7.48 -5.43
CA ILE A 35 -5.14 -8.44 -4.34
C ILE A 35 -5.48 -9.83 -4.90
N ASN A 36 -6.37 -9.90 -5.88
CA ASN A 36 -6.72 -11.17 -6.53
C ASN A 36 -5.51 -11.78 -7.25
N ASP A 37 -4.76 -10.98 -8.01
CA ASP A 37 -3.56 -11.44 -8.71
C ASP A 37 -2.51 -11.96 -7.72
N TYR A 38 -2.30 -11.26 -6.61
CA TYR A 38 -1.44 -11.71 -5.52
C TYR A 38 -1.90 -13.05 -4.93
N ASN A 39 -3.20 -13.16 -4.58
CA ASN A 39 -3.76 -14.38 -4.01
C ASN A 39 -3.64 -15.56 -4.97
N GLU A 40 -3.93 -15.36 -6.26
CA GLU A 40 -3.75 -16.38 -7.29
C GLU A 40 -2.30 -16.83 -7.43
N THR A 41 -1.33 -15.90 -7.34
CA THR A 41 0.10 -16.24 -7.37
C THR A 41 0.46 -17.08 -6.15
N VAL A 42 0.04 -16.67 -4.94
CA VAL A 42 0.29 -17.43 -3.70
C VAL A 42 -0.35 -18.82 -3.74
N GLU A 43 -1.59 -18.95 -4.23
CA GLU A 43 -2.27 -20.25 -4.35
C GLU A 43 -1.56 -21.22 -5.31
N LYS A 44 -0.84 -20.69 -6.31
CA LYS A 44 -0.06 -21.48 -7.27
C LYS A 44 1.36 -21.80 -6.77
N MET A 45 1.82 -21.17 -5.70
CA MET A 45 3.12 -21.47 -5.09
C MET A 45 3.06 -22.81 -4.35
N ASN A 46 4.19 -23.53 -4.34
CA ASN A 46 4.31 -24.74 -3.53
C ASN A 46 4.57 -24.38 -2.05
N GLU A 47 4.29 -25.33 -1.16
CA GLU A 47 4.48 -25.13 0.29
C GLU A 47 5.93 -24.80 0.66
N GLU A 48 6.91 -25.34 -0.07
CA GLU A 48 8.34 -25.08 0.14
C GLU A 48 8.70 -23.62 -0.14
N ALA A 49 8.22 -23.04 -1.25
CA ALA A 49 8.47 -21.64 -1.60
C ALA A 49 7.77 -20.69 -0.63
N ILE A 50 6.54 -20.99 -0.20
CA ILE A 50 5.83 -20.20 0.82
C ILE A 50 6.63 -20.21 2.13
N LYS A 51 7.15 -21.39 2.53
CA LYS A 51 7.98 -21.53 3.72
C LYS A 51 9.29 -20.75 3.59
N GLU A 52 9.94 -20.80 2.43
CA GLU A 52 11.16 -20.05 2.14
C GLU A 52 10.94 -18.53 2.28
N GLU A 53 9.88 -17.98 1.69
CA GLU A 53 9.54 -16.56 1.81
C GLU A 53 9.26 -16.15 3.25
N LYS A 54 8.56 -17.01 4.01
CA LYS A 54 8.33 -16.76 5.44
C LYS A 54 9.62 -16.79 6.26
N GLU A 55 10.52 -17.73 5.98
CA GLU A 55 11.82 -17.82 6.64
C GLU A 55 12.70 -16.58 6.34
N LYS A 56 12.68 -16.08 5.09
CA LYS A 56 13.35 -14.82 4.72
C LYS A 56 12.82 -13.64 5.54
N ALA A 57 11.50 -13.50 5.64
CA ALA A 57 10.86 -12.42 6.39
C ALA A 57 11.17 -12.49 7.89
N ASN A 58 11.11 -13.68 8.49
CA ASN A 58 11.45 -13.88 9.89
C ASN A 58 12.92 -13.60 10.18
N LYS A 59 13.83 -14.04 9.30
CA LYS A 59 15.26 -13.75 9.42
C LYS A 59 15.52 -12.24 9.37
N HIS A 60 14.88 -11.53 8.45
CA HIS A 60 14.96 -10.07 8.39
C HIS A 60 14.47 -9.42 9.70
N ASN A 61 13.34 -9.89 10.24
CA ASN A 61 12.81 -9.40 11.51
C ASN A 61 13.76 -9.64 12.70
N GLU A 62 14.45 -10.77 12.75
CA GLU A 62 15.48 -11.03 13.78
C GLU A 62 16.68 -10.08 13.62
N GLU A 63 17.16 -9.87 12.38
CA GLU A 63 18.26 -8.92 12.09
C GLU A 63 17.90 -7.48 12.48
N LEU A 64 16.62 -7.09 12.36
CA LEU A 64 16.15 -5.76 12.75
C LEU A 64 16.18 -5.52 14.27
N LYS A 65 16.00 -6.56 15.10
CA LYS A 65 15.95 -6.41 16.58
C LYS A 65 17.24 -5.82 17.16
N ASP A 66 18.37 -6.16 16.56
CA ASP A 66 19.70 -5.74 17.01
C ASP A 66 20.20 -4.48 16.27
N SER A 67 19.40 -3.93 15.35
CA SER A 67 19.77 -2.77 14.54
C SER A 67 19.35 -1.45 15.22
N GLU A 68 20.17 -0.40 15.06
CA GLU A 68 19.82 0.94 15.50
C GLU A 68 18.77 1.51 14.53
N MET A 69 17.49 1.28 14.84
CA MET A 69 16.37 1.63 13.96
C MET A 69 16.18 3.15 13.88
N VAL A 70 16.40 3.72 12.70
CA VAL A 70 15.99 5.08 12.38
C VAL A 70 14.68 5.02 11.61
N PHE A 71 13.61 5.52 12.21
CA PHE A 71 12.33 5.70 11.53
C PHE A 71 12.32 7.05 10.82
N VAL A 72 12.01 7.01 9.52
CA VAL A 72 11.80 8.21 8.71
C VAL A 72 10.30 8.38 8.53
N ASP A 73 9.78 9.57 8.82
CA ASP A 73 8.37 9.90 8.54
C ASP A 73 8.15 9.86 7.01
N PRO A 74 7.24 8.99 6.51
CA PRO A 74 6.91 8.89 5.10
C PRO A 74 6.46 10.19 4.43
N TYR A 75 5.98 11.15 5.21
CA TYR A 75 5.41 12.41 4.71
C TYR A 75 6.30 13.64 4.95
N ALA A 76 7.52 13.47 5.49
CA ALA A 76 8.41 14.58 5.85
C ALA A 76 8.95 15.41 4.67
N GLY A 77 8.52 15.15 3.43
CA GLY A 77 8.75 16.03 2.28
C GLY A 77 10.21 16.16 1.85
N THR A 78 11.08 15.24 2.25
CA THR A 78 12.42 15.15 1.68
C THR A 78 12.27 14.72 0.22
N ASN A 79 12.50 15.64 -0.71
CA ASN A 79 12.57 15.42 -2.17
C ASN A 79 13.73 14.50 -2.59
N ASP A 80 14.17 13.63 -1.70
CA ASP A 80 15.21 12.68 -1.95
C ASP A 80 14.58 11.39 -2.49
N ALA A 81 14.42 11.41 -3.80
CA ALA A 81 14.62 10.24 -4.64
C ALA A 81 15.98 9.52 -4.38
N SER A 82 16.81 10.00 -3.42
CA SER A 82 18.08 9.42 -2.99
C SER A 82 17.99 8.52 -1.75
N ASN A 83 16.80 8.23 -1.21
CA ASN A 83 16.56 6.97 -0.49
C ASN A 83 16.40 5.79 -1.48
N GLU A 84 16.91 5.92 -2.70
CA GLU A 84 17.27 4.79 -3.55
C GLU A 84 18.23 3.86 -2.78
N HIS A 85 17.71 2.72 -2.34
CA HIS A 85 18.48 1.51 -2.05
C HIS A 85 19.44 1.53 -0.84
N SER A 86 19.27 2.41 0.14
CA SER A 86 19.82 2.11 1.49
C SER A 86 18.98 1.05 2.23
N GLY A 87 17.84 0.67 1.64
CA GLY A 87 17.00 -0.42 2.10
C GLY A 87 17.77 -1.73 2.15
N ASN A 88 17.82 -2.33 3.33
CA ASN A 88 18.42 -3.63 3.58
C ASN A 88 17.93 -4.62 2.50
N LYS A 89 18.84 -5.19 1.70
CA LYS A 89 18.47 -6.10 0.60
C LYS A 89 17.52 -7.22 1.05
N SER A 90 17.70 -7.70 2.28
CA SER A 90 16.83 -8.71 2.89
C SER A 90 15.37 -8.27 3.07
N TYR A 91 15.10 -6.96 3.17
CA TYR A 91 13.75 -6.40 3.23
C TYR A 91 13.01 -6.61 1.90
N TYR A 92 13.58 -6.12 0.79
CA TYR A 92 12.96 -6.20 -0.54
C TYR A 92 13.02 -7.60 -1.17
N ASP A 93 13.90 -8.46 -0.69
CA ASP A 93 13.98 -9.86 -1.12
C ASP A 93 12.92 -10.74 -0.43
N ALA A 94 12.38 -10.34 0.72
CA ALA A 94 11.39 -11.12 1.47
C ALA A 94 9.95 -10.74 1.08
N MET A 95 9.06 -11.72 0.94
CA MET A 95 7.63 -11.51 0.64
C MET A 95 7.36 -10.75 -0.66
N ASN A 96 8.32 -10.70 -1.59
CA ASN A 96 8.15 -10.03 -2.88
C ASN A 96 7.53 -10.98 -3.90
N ILE A 97 6.24 -11.26 -3.75
CA ILE A 97 5.54 -12.30 -4.51
C ILE A 97 4.98 -11.79 -5.84
N GLN A 98 4.44 -10.56 -5.87
CA GLN A 98 3.83 -9.97 -7.06
C GLN A 98 4.08 -8.47 -7.13
N ASP A 99 4.97 -8.02 -8.02
CA ASP A 99 5.23 -6.59 -8.29
C ASP A 99 5.41 -5.73 -7.01
N SER A 100 6.27 -6.17 -6.08
CA SER A 100 6.51 -5.53 -4.76
C SER A 100 5.35 -5.57 -3.76
N THR A 101 4.24 -6.25 -4.09
CA THR A 101 3.12 -6.52 -3.18
C THR A 101 3.51 -7.61 -2.18
N ILE A 102 3.33 -7.32 -0.90
CA ILE A 102 3.61 -8.25 0.22
C ILE A 102 2.36 -8.88 0.81
N GLY A 103 1.18 -8.41 0.40
CA GLY A 103 -0.10 -8.91 0.85
C GLY A 103 -1.20 -7.87 0.74
N SER A 104 -2.25 -8.04 1.54
CA SER A 104 -3.36 -7.11 1.64
C SER A 104 -3.69 -6.81 3.11
N ILE A 105 -4.34 -5.67 3.35
CA ILE A 105 -4.90 -5.29 4.64
C ILE A 105 -6.41 -5.09 4.51
N GLU A 106 -7.16 -5.80 5.35
CA GLU A 106 -8.61 -5.71 5.45
C GLU A 106 -9.02 -5.09 6.80
N ILE A 107 -9.86 -4.05 6.77
CA ILE A 107 -10.40 -3.39 7.95
C ILE A 107 -11.94 -3.33 7.80
N PRO A 108 -12.68 -4.39 8.20
CA PRO A 108 -14.12 -4.51 7.92
C PRO A 108 -14.96 -3.37 8.49
N LYS A 109 -14.55 -2.80 9.64
CA LYS A 109 -15.29 -1.73 10.32
C LYS A 109 -15.42 -0.44 9.50
N ILE A 110 -14.49 -0.21 8.58
CA ILE A 110 -14.45 0.99 7.73
C ILE A 110 -14.54 0.64 6.24
N ASP A 111 -14.86 -0.61 5.90
CA ASP A 111 -15.02 -1.09 4.51
C ASP A 111 -13.77 -0.82 3.65
N VAL A 112 -12.60 -1.17 4.20
CA VAL A 112 -11.29 -0.96 3.54
C VAL A 112 -10.64 -2.31 3.28
N GLU A 113 -10.25 -2.53 2.03
CA GLU A 113 -9.36 -3.60 1.61
C GLU A 113 -8.34 -3.01 0.63
N LEU A 114 -7.05 -3.08 0.98
CA LEU A 114 -5.98 -2.45 0.21
C LEU A 114 -4.79 -3.41 0.01
N PRO A 115 -4.14 -3.41 -1.17
CA PRO A 115 -2.85 -4.05 -1.32
C PRO A 115 -1.80 -3.33 -0.46
N VAL A 116 -0.88 -4.11 0.08
CA VAL A 116 0.27 -3.64 0.85
C VAL A 116 1.53 -3.87 0.03
N TYR A 117 2.31 -2.82 -0.17
CA TYR A 117 3.57 -2.86 -0.90
C TYR A 117 4.76 -2.60 0.02
N HIS A 118 5.96 -2.93 -0.46
CA HIS A 118 7.20 -2.50 0.19
C HIS A 118 7.39 -0.98 0.14
N GLY A 119 7.91 -0.43 1.23
CA GLY A 119 8.27 0.98 1.36
C GLY A 119 7.07 1.92 1.46
N THR A 120 7.39 3.20 1.62
CA THR A 120 6.39 4.26 1.84
C THR A 120 6.67 5.51 1.00
N ASN A 121 7.30 5.34 -0.16
CA ASN A 121 7.48 6.45 -1.09
C ASN A 121 6.14 6.89 -1.72
N GLU A 122 6.11 8.09 -2.28
CA GLU A 122 4.88 8.68 -2.85
C GLU A 122 4.26 7.79 -3.94
N LYS A 123 5.07 7.08 -4.74
CA LYS A 123 4.56 6.18 -5.78
C LYS A 123 3.78 5.01 -5.16
N VAL A 124 4.28 4.44 -4.07
CA VAL A 124 3.63 3.36 -3.32
C VAL A 124 2.34 3.87 -2.65
N LEU A 125 2.43 4.98 -1.91
CA LEU A 125 1.29 5.50 -1.14
C LEU A 125 0.16 6.03 -2.05
N SER A 126 0.49 6.46 -3.28
CA SER A 126 -0.50 6.80 -4.32
C SER A 126 -1.25 5.58 -4.86
N GLN A 127 -0.70 4.37 -4.74
CA GLN A 127 -1.25 3.14 -5.31
C GLN A 127 -1.95 2.24 -4.28
N GLY A 128 -1.62 2.35 -3.00
CA GLY A 128 -2.22 1.53 -1.94
C GLY A 128 -1.58 1.81 -0.58
N ALA A 129 -1.52 0.77 0.26
CA ALA A 129 -0.82 0.85 1.52
C ALA A 129 0.67 0.49 1.34
N GLY A 130 1.55 1.16 2.07
CA GLY A 130 2.98 0.90 2.12
C GLY A 130 3.40 0.39 3.48
N HIS A 131 4.30 -0.57 3.51
CA HIS A 131 4.95 -1.02 4.74
C HIS A 131 6.11 -0.09 5.09
N LEU A 132 6.13 0.43 6.32
CA LEU A 132 7.20 1.31 6.79
C LEU A 132 8.52 0.55 6.91
N GLU A 133 9.54 1.00 6.19
CA GLU A 133 10.90 0.45 6.31
C GLU A 133 11.38 0.52 7.77
N ASN A 134 12.23 -0.44 8.16
CA ASN A 134 12.72 -0.63 9.53
C ASN A 134 11.64 -0.99 10.57
N SER A 135 10.36 -1.09 10.21
CA SER A 135 9.37 -1.83 11.01
C SER A 135 9.43 -3.32 10.66
N SER A 136 8.93 -4.19 11.54
CA SER A 136 8.97 -5.64 11.29
C SER A 136 8.03 -6.01 10.13
N LEU A 137 8.45 -6.89 9.22
CA LEU A 137 7.58 -7.49 8.23
C LEU A 137 6.39 -8.20 8.90
N PRO A 138 5.19 -8.20 8.29
CA PRO A 138 3.93 -8.66 8.90
C PRO A 138 3.82 -10.20 8.94
N THR A 139 4.72 -10.86 9.67
CA THR A 139 4.74 -12.33 9.83
C THR A 139 3.95 -12.81 11.05
N GLY A 140 3.60 -11.90 11.97
CA GLY A 140 2.79 -12.19 13.16
C GLY A 140 3.55 -12.85 14.32
N GLU A 141 4.89 -12.80 14.30
CA GLU A 141 5.72 -13.42 15.33
C GLU A 141 5.74 -12.62 16.64
N LYS A 142 6.10 -13.30 17.74
CA LYS A 142 6.18 -12.63 19.04
C LYS A 142 7.38 -11.68 19.06
N GLY A 143 7.13 -10.42 19.45
CA GLY A 143 8.16 -9.40 19.54
C GLY A 143 8.40 -8.63 18.24
N THR A 144 7.54 -8.81 17.23
CA THR A 144 7.54 -7.98 16.01
C THR A 144 6.52 -6.86 16.10
N HIS A 145 6.79 -5.72 15.46
CA HIS A 145 5.84 -4.61 15.32
C HIS A 145 5.90 -4.08 13.89
N SER A 146 4.88 -4.43 13.10
CA SER A 146 4.72 -3.96 11.71
C SER A 146 3.95 -2.65 11.66
N VAL A 147 4.40 -1.72 10.82
CA VAL A 147 3.71 -0.44 10.61
C VAL A 147 3.29 -0.33 9.15
N ILE A 148 1.99 -0.20 8.93
CA ILE A 148 1.38 -0.01 7.61
C ILE A 148 0.90 1.43 7.49
N THR A 149 1.29 2.09 6.42
CA THR A 149 1.03 3.50 6.13
C THR A 149 0.18 3.62 4.87
N ALA A 150 -0.81 4.51 4.86
CA ALA A 150 -1.54 4.89 3.66
C ALA A 150 -2.04 6.33 3.81
N HIS A 151 -2.35 7.00 2.70
CA HIS A 151 -2.87 8.36 2.76
C HIS A 151 -4.23 8.44 3.47
N ARG A 152 -4.47 9.61 4.07
CA ARG A 152 -5.77 10.08 4.52
C ARG A 152 -6.20 11.26 3.66
N GLY A 153 -7.01 11.00 2.63
CA GLY A 153 -7.63 12.06 1.82
C GLY A 153 -7.10 12.23 0.40
N LEU A 154 -6.70 11.13 -0.27
CA LEU A 154 -6.50 11.17 -1.73
C LEU A 154 -7.83 11.51 -2.43
N PRO A 155 -7.87 12.49 -3.36
CA PRO A 155 -9.09 12.81 -4.11
C PRO A 155 -9.61 11.62 -4.94
N SER A 156 -8.70 10.73 -5.31
CA SER A 156 -8.94 9.61 -6.20
C SER A 156 -9.31 8.30 -5.48
N ALA A 157 -9.01 8.15 -4.18
CA ALA A 157 -9.17 6.90 -3.44
C ALA A 157 -9.33 7.16 -1.93
N LYS A 158 -10.21 6.40 -1.26
CA LYS A 158 -10.46 6.54 0.18
C LYS A 158 -9.25 6.17 1.04
N MET A 159 -8.50 5.12 0.71
CA MET A 159 -7.35 4.65 1.51
C MET A 159 -7.69 4.56 3.02
N PHE A 160 -6.85 5.09 3.93
CA PHE A 160 -7.10 5.15 5.38
C PHE A 160 -7.84 6.43 5.82
N ARG A 161 -8.69 7.00 4.96
CA ARG A 161 -9.40 8.26 5.27
C ARG A 161 -10.22 8.21 6.56
N ASP A 162 -10.81 7.05 6.82
CA ASP A 162 -11.78 6.80 7.87
C ASP A 162 -11.18 6.05 9.09
N LEU A 163 -9.84 5.93 9.15
CA LEU A 163 -9.06 5.44 10.30
C LEU A 163 -8.85 6.55 11.35
#